data_AF-A0A1F7WPU2-F1
#
_entry.id   AF-A0A1F7WPU2-F1
#
_cell.length_a   1.000
_cell.length_b   1.000
_cell.length_c   1.000
_cell.angle_alpha   90.00
_cell.angle_beta   90.00
_cell.angle_gamma   90.00
#
_symmetry.space_group_name_H-M   'P 1'
#
loop_
_entity.id
_entity.type
_entity.pdbx_description
1 polymer ?
#
loop_
_entity_poly.entity_id
_entity_poly.type
_entity_poly.pdbx_seq_one_letter_code
_entity_poly.pdbx_strand_id
1 'polypeptide(L)'
;MLYSLNSIQKMIKELLQRFGLRKQPDEEIVMIGLLAVKMDRKLYDSALYMGVLQDAYWNLRYAGENGVKALSLGEILAQVRPKDVKNIVLFDSPQDIGFPGNHWRIREMEVDREVATLLLCNELGTRDYNFPPIEVPFDTPLFTGISVPRLELNGRPVSLEEAARAVIEIRGDILYPESLKYIGETIMWSSPDGKLKSDKRRLSPVK
;
A
#
# COMPACT_ATOMS: atom_id res chain seq x y z
N MET A 1 -8.89 -1.86 -24.96
CA MET A 1 -9.78 -3.04 -24.96
C MET A 1 -10.36 -3.20 -23.56
N LEU A 2 -11.66 -3.06 -23.39
CA LEU A 2 -12.34 -3.28 -22.12
C LEU A 2 -12.46 -4.78 -21.88
N TYR A 3 -11.79 -5.32 -20.86
CA TYR A 3 -12.17 -6.62 -20.34
C TYR A 3 -13.52 -6.45 -19.64
N SER A 4 -14.55 -7.16 -20.14
CA SER A 4 -15.83 -7.27 -19.47
C SER A 4 -15.66 -7.81 -18.03
N LEU A 5 -16.60 -7.50 -17.12
CA LEU A 5 -16.62 -8.06 -15.76
C LEU A 5 -16.48 -9.60 -15.76
N ASN A 6 -17.02 -10.26 -16.78
CA ASN A 6 -16.91 -11.70 -16.99
C ASN A 6 -15.48 -12.19 -17.22
N SER A 7 -14.64 -11.37 -17.87
CA SER A 7 -13.22 -11.69 -18.11
C SER A 7 -12.38 -11.60 -16.84
N ILE A 8 -12.69 -10.65 -15.95
CA ILE A 8 -12.03 -10.55 -14.63
C ILE A 8 -12.46 -11.72 -13.75
N GLN A 9 -13.76 -12.03 -13.69
CA GLN A 9 -14.25 -13.19 -12.93
C GLN A 9 -13.68 -14.52 -13.45
N LYS A 10 -13.51 -14.66 -14.78
CA LYS A 10 -12.87 -15.82 -15.38
C LYS A 10 -11.38 -15.91 -15.04
N MET A 11 -10.65 -14.80 -15.11
CA MET A 11 -9.23 -14.73 -14.75
C MET A 11 -9.02 -15.05 -13.26
N ILE A 12 -9.87 -14.51 -12.37
CA ILE A 12 -9.87 -14.86 -10.95
C ILE A 12 -10.10 -16.36 -10.79
N LYS A 13 -11.15 -16.92 -11.40
CA LYS A 13 -11.46 -18.35 -11.31
C LYS A 13 -10.32 -19.26 -11.80
N GLU A 14 -9.64 -18.86 -12.87
CA GLU A 14 -8.46 -19.56 -13.41
C GLU A 14 -7.24 -19.45 -12.49
N LEU A 15 -6.99 -18.27 -11.89
CA LEU A 15 -5.94 -18.08 -10.88
C LEU A 15 -6.22 -18.93 -9.63
N LEU A 16 -7.46 -18.91 -9.13
CA LEU A 16 -7.88 -19.71 -7.97
C LEU A 16 -7.70 -21.21 -8.22
N GLN A 17 -8.05 -21.69 -9.41
CA GLN A 17 -7.81 -23.09 -9.79
C GLN A 17 -6.31 -23.40 -9.91
N ARG A 18 -5.53 -22.50 -10.52
CA ARG A 18 -4.10 -22.69 -10.74
C ARG A 18 -3.29 -22.73 -9.44
N PHE A 19 -3.70 -21.96 -8.42
CA PHE A 19 -3.06 -21.93 -7.10
C PHE A 19 -3.71 -22.88 -6.08
N GLY A 20 -4.69 -23.70 -6.49
CA GLY A 20 -5.34 -24.66 -5.59
C GLY A 20 -6.11 -24.02 -4.43
N LEU A 21 -6.47 -22.74 -4.55
CA LEU A 21 -7.15 -21.98 -3.51
C LEU A 21 -8.62 -22.41 -3.44
N ARG A 22 -8.96 -23.24 -2.45
CA ARG A 22 -10.36 -23.57 -2.12
C ARG A 22 -10.89 -22.54 -1.13
N LYS A 23 -11.95 -21.83 -1.52
CA LYS A 23 -12.71 -20.88 -0.71
C LYS A 23 -13.61 -21.64 0.27
N GLN A 24 -13.45 -21.44 1.58
CA GLN A 24 -14.47 -21.84 2.56
C GLN A 24 -15.62 -20.80 2.61
N PRO A 25 -16.82 -21.16 3.10
CA PRO A 25 -18.00 -20.28 3.05
C PRO A 25 -17.83 -18.91 3.75
N ASP A 26 -16.98 -18.88 4.76
CA ASP A 26 -16.60 -17.75 5.62
C ASP A 26 -15.36 -17.00 5.14
N GLU A 27 -14.73 -17.46 4.06
CA GLU A 27 -13.56 -16.81 3.48
C GLU A 27 -13.94 -16.09 2.19
N GLU A 28 -13.20 -15.05 1.86
CA GLU A 28 -13.20 -14.39 0.57
C GLU A 28 -11.80 -14.41 -0.03
N ILE A 29 -11.73 -14.46 -1.35
CA ILE A 29 -10.46 -14.32 -2.05
C ILE A 29 -10.44 -12.97 -2.74
N VAL A 30 -9.56 -12.11 -2.26
CA VAL A 30 -9.41 -10.73 -2.69
C VAL A 30 -8.21 -10.63 -3.60
N MET A 31 -8.39 -9.96 -4.72
CA MET A 31 -7.28 -9.65 -5.61
C MET A 31 -6.67 -8.31 -5.21
N ILE A 32 -5.39 -8.31 -4.84
CA ILE A 32 -4.59 -7.10 -4.64
C ILE A 32 -3.59 -7.05 -5.78
N GLY A 33 -3.99 -6.38 -6.87
CA GLY A 33 -3.27 -6.41 -8.13
C GLY A 33 -3.29 -7.82 -8.71
N LEU A 34 -2.12 -8.47 -8.77
CA LEU A 34 -1.97 -9.85 -9.24
C LEU A 34 -1.96 -10.88 -8.11
N LEU A 35 -2.03 -10.45 -6.85
CA LEU A 35 -1.98 -11.33 -5.68
C LEU A 35 -3.38 -11.78 -5.29
N ALA A 36 -3.57 -13.08 -5.09
CA ALA A 36 -4.77 -13.65 -4.51
C ALA A 36 -4.56 -13.81 -3.00
N VAL A 37 -5.27 -13.01 -2.21
CA VAL A 37 -5.20 -13.03 -0.75
C VAL A 37 -6.48 -13.64 -0.20
N LYS A 38 -6.33 -14.64 0.66
CA LYS A 38 -7.43 -15.28 1.35
C LYS A 38 -7.69 -14.56 2.68
N MET A 39 -8.93 -14.20 2.96
CA MET A 39 -9.29 -13.55 4.23
C MET A 39 -10.68 -13.92 4.70
N ASP A 40 -10.95 -13.67 5.98
CA ASP A 40 -12.31 -13.73 6.52
C ASP A 40 -13.23 -12.75 5.78
N ARG A 41 -14.41 -13.24 5.40
CA ARG A 41 -15.37 -12.48 4.61
C ARG A 41 -15.91 -11.26 5.33
N LYS A 42 -16.11 -11.32 6.65
CA LYS A 42 -16.62 -10.16 7.42
C LYS A 42 -15.58 -9.04 7.45
N LEU A 43 -14.29 -9.40 7.57
CA LEU A 43 -13.20 -8.43 7.48
C LEU A 43 -13.15 -7.77 6.09
N TYR A 44 -13.30 -8.55 5.02
CA TYR A 44 -13.36 -8.03 3.66
C TYR A 44 -14.54 -7.07 3.45
N ASP A 45 -15.75 -7.50 3.82
CA ASP A 45 -16.97 -6.70 3.67
C ASP A 45 -16.87 -5.39 4.48
N SER A 46 -16.26 -5.44 5.67
CA SER A 46 -16.00 -4.24 6.48
C SER A 46 -14.97 -3.31 5.83
N ALA A 47 -13.88 -3.84 5.27
CA ALA A 47 -12.84 -3.04 4.62
C ALA A 47 -13.36 -2.33 3.37
N LEU A 48 -14.22 -3.00 2.59
CA LEU A 48 -14.90 -2.39 1.45
C LEU A 48 -15.93 -1.34 1.87
N TYR A 49 -16.78 -1.66 2.86
CA TYR A 49 -17.82 -0.74 3.33
C TYR A 49 -17.21 0.55 3.90
N MET A 50 -16.09 0.44 4.60
CA MET A 50 -15.37 1.58 5.16
C MET A 50 -14.52 2.34 4.12
N GLY A 51 -14.47 1.88 2.87
CA GLY A 51 -13.65 2.48 1.81
C GLY A 51 -12.15 2.40 2.08
N VAL A 52 -11.73 1.47 2.95
CA VAL A 52 -10.36 1.33 3.45
C VAL A 52 -9.46 0.66 2.43
N LEU A 53 -9.99 -0.35 1.72
CA LEU A 53 -9.29 -1.05 0.64
C LEU A 53 -9.92 -0.68 -0.70
N GLN A 54 -9.10 -0.16 -1.61
CA GLN A 54 -9.47 0.11 -2.99
C GLN A 54 -9.05 -1.04 -3.90
N ASP A 55 -9.73 -1.19 -5.03
CA ASP A 55 -9.40 -2.22 -6.01
C ASP A 55 -8.07 -1.89 -6.71
N ALA A 56 -7.01 -2.57 -6.27
CA ALA A 56 -5.66 -2.40 -6.78
C ALA A 56 -5.55 -2.64 -8.31
N TYR A 57 -6.42 -3.44 -8.94
CA TYR A 57 -6.44 -3.58 -10.39
C TYR A 57 -6.79 -2.26 -11.07
N TRP A 58 -7.82 -1.56 -10.58
CA TRP A 58 -8.21 -0.26 -11.10
C TRP A 58 -7.16 0.80 -10.82
N ASN A 59 -6.55 0.76 -9.64
CA ASN A 59 -5.46 1.67 -9.24
C ASN A 59 -4.28 1.59 -10.22
N LEU A 60 -3.77 0.38 -10.45
CA LEU A 60 -2.64 0.14 -11.34
C LEU A 60 -2.98 0.46 -12.80
N ARG A 61 -4.20 0.16 -13.23
CA ARG A 61 -4.67 0.51 -14.57
C ARG A 61 -4.70 2.03 -14.76
N TYR A 62 -5.32 2.76 -13.84
CA TYR A 62 -5.38 4.22 -13.89
C TYR A 62 -3.98 4.84 -13.91
N ALA A 63 -3.06 4.33 -13.07
CA ALA A 63 -1.67 4.74 -13.06
C ALA A 63 -1.00 4.53 -14.45
N GLY A 64 -1.18 3.35 -15.04
CA GLY A 64 -0.66 3.02 -16.36
C GLY A 64 -1.20 3.91 -17.48
N GLU A 65 -2.50 4.21 -17.47
CA GLU A 65 -3.14 5.14 -18.41
C GLU A 65 -2.59 6.57 -18.28
N ASN A 66 -1.99 6.92 -17.13
CA ASN A 66 -1.34 8.20 -16.85
C ASN A 66 0.19 8.16 -16.93
N GLY A 67 0.77 7.12 -17.54
CA GLY A 67 2.21 7.01 -17.76
C GLY A 67 3.01 6.69 -16.49
N VAL A 68 2.38 6.10 -15.47
CA VAL A 68 3.05 5.64 -14.25
C VAL A 68 3.21 4.13 -14.33
N LYS A 69 4.46 3.65 -14.37
CA LYS A 69 4.76 2.21 -14.46
C LYS A 69 4.67 1.57 -13.08
N ALA A 70 3.93 0.47 -12.95
CA ALA A 70 4.01 -0.36 -11.75
C ALA A 70 5.43 -0.94 -11.57
N LEU A 71 5.93 -0.87 -10.34
CA LEU A 71 7.22 -1.34 -9.88
C LEU A 71 7.03 -2.44 -8.85
N SER A 72 7.97 -3.36 -8.86
CA SER A 72 8.17 -4.34 -7.81
C SER A 72 8.90 -3.75 -6.60
N LEU A 73 8.81 -4.39 -5.43
CA LEU A 73 9.55 -3.94 -4.26
C LEU A 73 11.06 -4.00 -4.51
N GLY A 74 11.57 -5.02 -5.20
CA GLY A 74 12.98 -5.12 -5.59
C GLY A 74 13.44 -3.95 -6.46
N GLU A 75 12.64 -3.54 -7.46
CA GLU A 75 12.93 -2.35 -8.27
C GLU A 75 12.95 -1.05 -7.44
N ILE A 76 12.09 -0.94 -6.43
CA ILE A 76 12.07 0.22 -5.50
C ILE A 76 13.31 0.21 -4.61
N LEU A 77 13.63 -0.93 -3.98
CA LEU A 77 14.76 -1.08 -3.07
C LEU A 77 16.09 -0.76 -3.75
N ALA A 78 16.23 -1.06 -5.04
CA ALA A 78 17.41 -0.71 -5.84
C ALA A 78 17.58 0.80 -6.11
N GLN A 79 16.52 1.60 -5.90
CA GLN A 79 16.50 3.03 -6.22
C GLN A 79 16.48 3.93 -4.99
N VAL A 80 16.09 3.42 -3.81
CA VAL A 80 16.01 4.18 -2.57
C VAL A 80 17.29 4.07 -1.74
N ARG A 81 17.53 5.08 -0.89
CA ARG A 81 18.68 5.03 0.02
C ARG A 81 18.42 3.95 1.09
N PRO A 82 19.42 3.11 1.45
CA PRO A 82 19.23 2.05 2.44
C PRO A 82 18.64 2.52 3.78
N LYS A 83 19.01 3.74 4.23
CA LYS A 83 18.50 4.34 5.47
C LYS A 83 17.00 4.71 5.43
N ASP A 84 16.43 4.88 4.24
CA ASP A 84 15.04 5.29 4.08
C ASP A 84 14.09 4.09 4.01
N VAL A 85 14.60 2.88 3.70
CA VAL A 85 13.79 1.66 3.47
C VAL A 85 12.80 1.38 4.60
N LYS A 86 13.20 1.54 5.86
CA LYS A 86 12.33 1.30 7.02
C LYS A 86 11.27 2.38 7.27
N ASN A 87 11.36 3.49 6.54
CA ASN A 87 10.48 4.64 6.66
C ASN A 87 9.70 4.90 5.37
N ILE A 88 9.63 3.94 4.45
CA ILE A 88 8.83 4.10 3.23
C ILE A 88 7.39 3.65 3.46
N VAL A 89 6.47 4.38 2.85
CA VAL A 89 5.10 3.94 2.58
C VAL A 89 4.99 3.70 1.08
N LEU A 90 4.48 2.54 0.69
CA LEU A 90 4.31 2.16 -0.71
C LEU A 90 2.89 2.50 -1.18
N PHE A 91 2.74 2.91 -2.43
CA PHE A 91 1.44 3.25 -3.04
C PHE A 91 1.16 2.39 -4.26
N ASP A 92 -0.10 2.06 -4.53
CA ASP A 92 -0.53 1.40 -5.79
C ASP A 92 -1.26 2.33 -6.77
N SER A 93 -1.45 3.61 -6.42
CA SER A 93 -1.86 4.69 -7.34
C SER A 93 -1.12 6.00 -7.06
N PRO A 94 -1.06 6.92 -8.04
CA PRO A 94 -0.72 8.32 -7.79
C PRO A 94 -1.71 8.94 -6.79
N GLN A 95 -1.24 9.78 -5.86
CA GLN A 95 -2.11 10.54 -4.96
C GLN A 95 -2.79 11.70 -5.72
N ASP A 96 -3.90 11.39 -6.39
CA ASP A 96 -4.83 12.39 -6.90
C ASP A 96 -5.93 12.68 -5.86
N ILE A 97 -6.41 13.92 -5.78
CA ILE A 97 -7.38 14.39 -4.77
C ILE A 97 -8.70 13.59 -4.84
N GLY A 98 -9.00 12.97 -5.99
CA GLY A 98 -10.16 12.10 -6.17
C GLY A 98 -9.91 10.60 -6.04
N PHE A 99 -8.64 10.17 -5.86
CA PHE A 99 -8.28 8.75 -5.92
C PHE A 99 -7.13 8.43 -4.96
N PRO A 100 -7.44 8.14 -3.68
CA PRO A 100 -6.42 8.01 -2.65
C PRO A 100 -5.59 6.71 -2.77
N GLY A 101 -6.10 5.67 -3.44
CA GLY A 101 -5.38 4.39 -3.59
C GLY A 101 -5.16 3.65 -2.29
N ASN A 102 -4.37 2.57 -2.35
CA ASN A 102 -3.93 1.83 -1.18
C ASN A 102 -2.52 2.25 -0.77
N HIS A 103 -2.31 2.29 0.54
CA HIS A 103 -1.06 2.66 1.16
C HIS A 103 -0.58 1.50 2.02
N TRP A 104 0.68 1.12 1.86
CA TRP A 104 1.25 -0.08 2.47
C TRP A 104 2.51 0.24 3.24
N ARG A 105 2.57 -0.19 4.50
CA ARG A 105 3.78 -0.16 5.33
C ARG A 105 4.44 -1.53 5.31
N ILE A 106 5.76 -1.55 5.15
CA ILE A 106 6.55 -2.77 5.32
C ILE A 106 6.61 -3.12 6.80
N ARG A 107 6.08 -4.29 7.18
CA ARG A 107 6.22 -4.85 8.53
C ARG A 107 7.55 -5.58 8.65
N GLU A 108 7.83 -6.44 7.68
CA GLU A 108 8.97 -7.35 7.71
C GLU A 108 9.40 -7.68 6.28
N MET A 109 10.69 -7.98 6.11
CA MET A 109 11.27 -8.45 4.86
C MET A 109 12.08 -9.71 5.14
N GLU A 110 11.67 -10.82 4.54
CA GLU A 110 12.36 -12.10 4.58
C GLU A 110 13.26 -12.21 3.34
N VAL A 111 14.49 -11.73 3.44
CA VAL A 111 15.41 -11.61 2.30
C VAL A 111 15.69 -12.96 1.63
N ASP A 112 15.84 -14.03 2.42
CA ASP A 112 16.12 -15.38 1.89
C ASP A 112 14.96 -15.96 1.07
N ARG A 113 13.72 -15.55 1.39
CA ARG A 113 12.50 -15.95 0.67
C ARG A 113 12.09 -14.93 -0.39
N GLU A 114 12.76 -13.79 -0.47
CA GLU A 114 12.41 -12.64 -1.32
C GLU A 114 10.94 -12.21 -1.16
N VAL A 115 10.43 -12.19 0.08
CA VAL A 115 9.05 -11.82 0.40
C VAL A 115 9.01 -10.71 1.46
N ALA A 116 8.10 -9.74 1.28
CA ALA A 116 7.79 -8.75 2.28
C ALA A 116 6.40 -8.99 2.86
N THR A 117 6.25 -8.82 4.18
CA THR A 117 4.93 -8.70 4.80
C THR A 117 4.53 -7.23 4.87
N LEU A 118 3.36 -6.90 4.32
CA LEU A 118 2.83 -5.54 4.26
C LEU A 118 1.58 -5.38 5.13
N LEU A 119 1.40 -4.18 5.67
CA LEU A 119 0.22 -3.75 6.41
C LEU A 119 -0.47 -2.63 5.64
N LEU A 120 -1.78 -2.72 5.48
CA LEU A 120 -2.58 -1.62 4.93
C LEU A 120 -2.63 -0.51 5.97
N CYS A 121 -2.18 0.68 5.60
CA CYS A 121 -2.01 1.81 6.49
C CYS A 121 -2.57 3.11 5.89
N ASN A 122 -2.64 4.16 6.69
CA ASN A 122 -2.95 5.50 6.19
C ASN A 122 -1.80 6.07 5.33
N GLU A 123 -2.03 7.26 4.75
CA GLU A 123 -1.09 7.92 3.84
C GLU A 123 0.30 8.21 4.42
N LEU A 124 0.35 8.46 5.73
CA LEU A 124 1.59 8.71 6.47
C LEU A 124 2.24 7.44 7.01
N GLY A 125 1.59 6.28 6.88
CA GLY A 125 2.03 5.00 7.43
C GLY A 125 2.02 4.94 8.97
N THR A 126 1.36 5.86 9.64
CA THR A 126 1.30 5.97 11.12
C THR A 126 0.11 5.23 11.73
N ARG A 127 -0.85 4.77 10.92
CA ARG A 127 -2.01 4.01 11.38
C ARG A 127 -2.25 2.83 10.47
N ASP A 128 -2.46 1.65 11.05
CA ASP A 128 -2.90 0.47 10.31
C ASP A 128 -4.42 0.36 10.37
N TYR A 129 -5.05 -0.12 9.29
CA TYR A 129 -6.51 -0.27 9.25
C TYR A 129 -7.02 -1.61 9.80
N ASN A 130 -6.23 -2.30 10.62
CA ASN A 130 -6.52 -3.65 11.14
C ASN A 130 -6.86 -4.68 10.03
N PHE A 131 -6.44 -4.39 8.80
CA PHE A 131 -6.53 -5.31 7.68
C PHE A 131 -5.47 -6.42 7.84
N PRO A 132 -5.78 -7.69 7.50
CA PRO A 132 -4.81 -8.77 7.60
C PRO A 132 -3.52 -8.44 6.85
N PRO A 133 -2.34 -8.74 7.43
CA PRO A 133 -1.08 -8.58 6.73
C PRO A 133 -1.06 -9.43 5.45
N ILE A 134 -0.42 -8.91 4.40
CA ILE A 134 -0.27 -9.62 3.13
C ILE A 134 1.19 -9.92 2.84
N GLU A 135 1.46 -11.10 2.30
CA GLU A 135 2.79 -11.46 1.79
C GLU A 135 2.91 -11.06 0.33
N VAL A 136 3.95 -10.31 -0.01
CA VAL A 136 4.22 -9.80 -1.36
C VAL A 136 5.63 -10.21 -1.78
N PRO A 137 5.78 -11.04 -2.82
CA PRO A 137 7.07 -11.33 -3.42
C PRO A 137 7.77 -10.06 -3.94
N PHE A 138 9.09 -10.00 -3.83
CA PHE A 138 9.88 -8.81 -4.17
C PHE A 138 9.78 -8.43 -5.65
N ASP A 139 9.44 -9.37 -6.54
CA ASP A 139 9.31 -9.18 -7.98
C ASP A 139 7.87 -8.82 -8.44
N THR A 140 6.90 -8.80 -7.52
CA THR A 140 5.50 -8.52 -7.87
C THR A 140 5.30 -7.02 -8.14
N PRO A 141 4.90 -6.61 -9.36
CA PRO A 141 4.73 -5.20 -9.71
C PRO A 141 3.41 -4.66 -9.18
N LEU A 142 3.42 -4.15 -7.95
CA LEU A 142 2.24 -3.68 -7.23
C LEU A 142 2.29 -2.18 -6.89
N PHE A 143 3.44 -1.52 -7.07
CA PHE A 143 3.63 -0.19 -6.52
C PHE A 143 3.89 0.86 -7.60
N THR A 144 3.25 2.01 -7.50
CA THR A 144 3.39 3.12 -8.44
C THR A 144 4.29 4.23 -7.89
N GLY A 145 4.58 4.20 -6.59
CA GLY A 145 5.43 5.18 -5.93
C GLY A 145 5.63 4.90 -4.45
N ILE A 146 6.32 5.82 -3.79
CA ILE A 146 6.58 5.79 -2.35
C ILE A 146 6.52 7.20 -1.73
N SER A 147 6.21 7.27 -0.44
CA SER A 147 6.58 8.41 0.40
C SER A 147 7.62 8.00 1.44
N VAL A 148 8.47 8.96 1.79
CA VAL A 148 9.35 8.91 2.96
C VAL A 148 8.93 10.04 3.90
N PRO A 149 7.95 9.80 4.78
CA PRO A 149 7.52 10.78 5.78
C PRO A 149 8.65 11.10 6.76
N ARG A 150 8.73 12.37 7.17
CA ARG A 150 9.56 12.87 8.26
C ARG A 150 8.64 13.22 9.41
N LEU A 151 8.82 12.50 10.51
CA LEU A 151 7.96 12.57 11.69
C LEU A 151 8.80 12.94 12.91
N GLU A 152 8.21 13.74 13.79
CA GLU A 152 8.78 14.05 15.10
C GLU A 152 7.84 13.58 16.21
N LEU A 153 8.38 13.01 17.27
CA LEU A 153 7.66 12.71 18.50
C LEU A 153 8.39 13.38 19.65
N ASN A 154 7.70 14.24 20.42
CA ASN A 154 8.30 15.00 21.52
C ASN A 154 9.51 15.86 21.06
N GLY A 155 9.45 16.42 19.85
CA GLY A 155 10.50 17.30 19.31
C GLY A 155 11.77 16.60 18.83
N ARG A 156 11.77 15.26 18.73
CA ARG A 156 12.86 14.49 18.11
C ARG A 156 12.39 13.73 16.88
N PRO A 157 13.23 13.57 15.84
CA PRO A 157 12.92 12.69 14.72
C PRO A 157 12.65 11.26 15.20
N VAL A 158 11.64 10.61 14.61
CA VAL A 158 11.27 9.23 14.89
C VAL A 158 11.14 8.40 13.63
N SER A 159 11.30 7.09 13.78
CA SER A 159 11.00 6.14 12.71
C SER A 159 9.48 6.01 12.49
N LEU A 160 9.11 5.50 11.32
CA LEU A 160 7.72 5.22 10.99
C LEU A 160 7.08 4.20 11.96
N GLU A 161 7.82 3.17 12.33
CA GLU A 161 7.37 2.16 13.30
C GLU A 161 7.11 2.76 14.68
N GLU A 162 8.01 3.64 15.14
CA GLU A 162 7.86 4.33 16.42
C GLU A 162 6.66 5.27 16.42
N ALA A 163 6.47 6.03 15.34
CA ALA A 163 5.31 6.88 15.17
C ALA A 163 4.00 6.06 15.16
N ALA A 164 3.99 4.91 14.47
CA ALA A 164 2.84 4.04 14.42
C ALA A 164 2.45 3.45 15.78
N ARG A 165 3.44 3.07 16.59
CA ARG A 165 3.22 2.59 17.97
C ARG A 165 2.70 3.68 18.92
N ALA A 166 2.97 4.95 18.61
CA ALA A 166 2.51 6.08 19.42
C ALA A 166 1.04 6.45 19.16
N VAL A 167 0.48 6.06 18.01
CA VAL A 167 -0.94 6.25 17.71
C VAL A 167 -1.75 5.23 18.48
N ILE A 168 -2.73 5.71 19.25
CA ILE A 168 -3.59 4.84 20.08
C ILE A 168 -4.98 4.81 19.43
N GLU A 169 -5.51 3.61 19.20
CA GLU A 169 -6.90 3.41 18.80
C GLU A 169 -7.73 2.97 20.02
N ILE A 170 -8.70 3.79 20.43
CA ILE A 170 -9.60 3.49 21.54
C ILE A 170 -11.02 3.44 21.00
N ARG A 171 -11.63 2.24 20.99
CA ARG A 171 -13.03 2.04 20.56
C ARG A 171 -13.35 2.58 19.15
N GLY A 172 -12.36 2.59 18.26
CA GLY A 172 -12.48 3.11 16.90
C GLY A 172 -12.10 4.58 16.73
N ASP A 173 -11.90 5.32 17.84
CA ASP A 173 -11.36 6.67 17.80
C ASP A 173 -9.83 6.63 17.76
N ILE A 174 -9.26 7.37 16.81
CA ILE A 174 -7.82 7.48 16.61
C ILE A 174 -7.32 8.68 17.41
N LEU A 175 -6.44 8.43 18.36
CA LEU A 175 -5.80 9.47 19.13
C LEU A 175 -4.36 9.60 18.68
N TYR A 176 -4.10 10.67 17.93
CA TYR A 176 -2.73 11.11 17.67
C TYR A 176 -2.25 11.89 18.91
N PRO A 177 -1.12 11.50 19.52
CA PRO A 177 -0.56 12.31 20.59
C PRO A 177 -0.18 13.67 20.02
N GLU A 178 -0.50 14.76 20.73
CA GLU A 178 -0.17 16.14 20.31
C GLU A 178 1.32 16.34 20.01
N SER A 179 2.16 15.48 20.60
CA SER A 179 3.59 15.50 20.40
C SER A 179 4.07 14.80 19.13
N LEU A 180 3.22 14.06 18.42
CA LEU A 180 3.52 13.48 17.11
C LEU A 180 3.20 14.49 16.01
N LYS A 181 4.24 14.93 15.29
CA LYS A 181 4.14 15.95 14.25
C LYS A 181 4.66 15.41 12.93
N TYR A 182 3.91 15.68 11.87
CA TYR A 182 4.41 15.58 10.51
C TYR A 182 5.18 16.85 10.17
N ILE A 183 6.45 16.72 9.81
CA ILE A 183 7.33 17.85 9.48
C ILE A 183 7.73 17.88 8.00
N GLY A 184 7.12 17.02 7.19
CA GLY A 184 7.26 16.97 5.74
C GLY A 184 7.52 15.56 5.23
N GLU A 185 7.62 15.41 3.92
CA GLU A 185 7.91 14.12 3.30
C GLU A 185 8.70 14.28 2.00
N THR A 186 9.10 13.14 1.44
CA THR A 186 9.56 13.05 0.06
C THR A 186 8.70 12.02 -0.65
N ILE A 187 7.91 12.46 -1.64
CA ILE A 187 7.10 11.59 -2.50
C ILE A 187 7.84 11.37 -3.82
N MET A 188 7.88 10.12 -4.26
CA MET A 188 8.44 9.72 -5.54
C MET A 188 7.47 8.81 -6.29
N TRP A 189 7.29 9.07 -7.58
CA TRP A 189 6.47 8.27 -8.48
C TRP A 189 7.33 7.59 -9.52
N SER A 190 6.89 6.41 -9.95
CA SER A 190 7.48 5.72 -11.08
C SER A 190 7.13 6.43 -12.40
N SER A 191 8.13 6.72 -13.22
CA SER A 191 7.91 7.19 -14.59
C SER A 191 7.75 6.03 -15.59
N PRO A 192 7.41 6.28 -16.88
CA PRO A 192 7.21 5.21 -17.86
C PRO A 192 8.42 4.28 -18.04
N ASP A 193 9.63 4.80 -17.79
CA ASP A 193 10.91 4.07 -17.82
C ASP A 193 11.19 3.27 -16.53
N GLY A 194 10.27 3.27 -15.56
CA GLY A 194 10.40 2.57 -14.28
C GLY A 194 11.34 3.22 -13.27
N LYS A 195 11.63 4.52 -13.43
CA LYS A 195 12.45 5.28 -12.47
C LYS A 195 11.60 6.03 -11.46
N LEU A 196 11.96 5.94 -10.18
CA LEU A 196 11.38 6.77 -9.13
C LEU A 196 11.87 8.22 -9.29
N LYS A 197 10.94 9.14 -9.52
CA LYS A 197 11.20 10.57 -9.68
C LYS A 197 10.41 11.34 -8.63
N SER A 198 11.08 12.28 -7.97
CA SER A 198 10.45 13.16 -6.98
C SER A 198 9.36 14.00 -7.65
N ASP A 199 8.16 13.98 -7.11
CA ASP A 199 7.12 14.89 -7.60
C ASP A 199 7.29 16.26 -6.95
N LYS A 200 7.77 17.22 -7.74
CA LYS A 200 7.86 18.62 -7.29
C LYS A 200 6.50 19.33 -7.31
N ARG A 201 5.42 18.68 -7.75
CA ARG A 201 4.10 19.31 -7.95
C ARG A 201 3.21 19.38 -6.70
N ARG A 202 3.60 18.80 -5.56
CA ARG A 202 2.95 19.09 -4.26
C ARG A 202 3.76 20.09 -3.44
N LEU A 203 3.43 21.37 -3.64
CA LEU A 203 3.68 22.41 -2.65
C LEU A 203 2.37 22.69 -1.92
N SER A 204 2.37 22.39 -0.62
CA SER A 204 1.51 22.90 0.47
C SER A 204 0.76 21.78 1.20
N PRO A 205 0.92 21.67 2.54
CA PRO A 205 -0.10 21.05 3.38
C PRO A 205 -1.37 21.90 3.24
N VAL A 206 -2.52 21.23 3.11
CA VAL A 206 -3.81 21.87 3.36
C VAL A 206 -3.79 22.31 4.83
N LYS A 207 -4.06 23.61 5.06
CA LYS A 207 -4.22 24.20 6.39
C LYS A 207 -5.43 23.63 7.12
#